data_AF-A0A929ZLI8-F1
#
_entry.id   AF-A0A929ZLI8-F1
#
_cell.length_a   1.000
_cell.length_b   1.000
_cell.length_c   1.000
_cell.angle_alpha   90.00
_cell.angle_beta   90.00
_cell.angle_gamma   90.00
#
_symmetry.space_group_name_H-M   'P 1'
#
loop_
_entity.id
_entity.type
_entity.pdbx_description
1 polymer ?
#
loop_
_entity_poly.entity_id
_entity_poly.type
_entity_poly.pdbx_seq_one_letter_code
_entity_poly.pdbx_strand_id
1 'polypeptide(L)'
;MIFRKINYQEIRYEREQLKMLRDQLFSLRSQERKNIQVIHDRCQDIIVDKVNEEIRQVPITDLTKSFTRLPLQALEANHITTMYDLLKYNHRQLEALNGIGDETADKLMLALHRSTAAIKNQIHYRIDLEHLTDRDKEILQEIYFYLHTKENYAKLNVIYQETERGIQEAYDNSGLIQNFFGWIFSSRKKKQKFLTAVEDVKYFNQSSYAETIMQFYDNCTALKNVDFETILQDYKENAIQYYTVIEKFADIEIKDDVDEDIDVSLLKQIQATPLFLESFHTELRHYQEFGTKYILHQKRVLLGDEMGLGKTIQAIAAMNHLHHKGHRYFLVICPAGLLLNWKREIEKLTDMQAYMLHGTGISDFEIWKSDGGIAIINYEGLDKIIFDKDFPLDMVVVDEAHFVKNKEAQRTRNTVRMIEQAEYTLYM
;
A
#
# COMPACT_ATOMS: atom_id res chain seq x y z
N MET A 1 8.83 -1.08 -67.29
CA MET A 1 8.87 -1.25 -65.81
C MET A 1 8.68 0.13 -65.21
N ILE A 2 7.49 0.39 -64.67
CA ILE A 2 7.00 1.73 -64.30
C ILE A 2 7.90 2.31 -63.21
N PHE A 3 8.66 3.36 -63.52
CA PHE A 3 9.35 4.17 -62.51
C PHE A 3 8.25 4.83 -61.65
N ARG A 4 7.90 4.23 -60.51
CA ARG A 4 7.26 4.98 -59.41
C ARG A 4 8.21 6.13 -59.11
N LYS A 5 7.80 7.36 -59.41
CA LYS A 5 8.60 8.57 -59.14
C LYS A 5 8.76 8.65 -57.62
N ILE A 6 9.94 8.28 -57.10
CA ILE A 6 10.21 8.27 -55.66
C ILE A 6 10.14 9.71 -55.17
N ASN A 7 9.19 9.96 -54.25
CA ASN A 7 9.00 11.27 -53.63
C ASN A 7 9.87 11.38 -52.38
N TYR A 8 11.10 11.88 -52.52
CA TYR A 8 12.05 12.00 -51.41
C TYR A 8 11.60 13.00 -50.33
N GLN A 9 10.76 14.00 -50.67
CA GLN A 9 10.23 14.94 -49.70
C GLN A 9 9.22 14.26 -48.76
N GLU A 10 8.30 13.48 -49.33
CA GLU A 10 7.32 12.69 -48.57
C GLU A 10 8.02 11.65 -47.69
N ILE A 11 9.03 10.95 -48.22
CA ILE A 11 9.81 9.99 -47.42
C ILE A 11 10.50 10.69 -46.24
N ARG A 12 11.06 11.88 -46.45
CA ARG A 12 11.67 12.65 -45.36
C ARG A 12 10.63 13.04 -44.31
N TYR A 13 9.45 13.48 -44.73
CA TYR A 13 8.35 13.81 -43.81
C TYR A 13 7.92 12.60 -42.97
N GLU A 14 7.65 11.45 -43.61
CA GLU A 14 7.26 10.20 -42.92
C GLU A 14 8.34 9.73 -41.93
N ARG A 15 9.62 9.89 -42.29
CA ARG A 15 10.74 9.58 -41.38
C ARG A 15 10.78 10.49 -40.16
N GLU A 16 10.51 11.79 -40.31
CA GLU A 16 10.45 12.71 -39.17
C GLU A 16 9.27 12.37 -38.24
N GLN A 17 8.11 11.97 -38.79
CA GLN A 17 6.98 11.50 -37.98
C GLN A 17 7.34 10.23 -37.19
N LEU A 18 7.97 9.25 -37.85
CA LEU A 18 8.40 8.01 -37.16
C LEU A 18 9.45 8.29 -36.10
N LYS A 19 10.35 9.25 -36.34
CA LYS A 19 11.33 9.70 -35.36
C LYS A 19 10.64 10.33 -34.15
N MET A 20 9.67 11.22 -34.36
CA MET A 20 8.90 11.83 -33.28
C MET A 20 8.18 10.77 -32.43
N LEU A 21 7.54 9.80 -33.08
CA LEU A 21 6.89 8.68 -32.40
C LEU A 21 7.87 7.87 -31.54
N ARG A 22 9.06 7.56 -32.09
CA ARG A 22 10.12 6.86 -31.35
C ARG A 22 10.63 7.67 -30.16
N ASP A 23 10.82 8.97 -30.34
CA ASP A 23 11.29 9.87 -29.29
C ASP A 23 10.24 10.02 -28.17
N GLN A 24 8.95 10.06 -28.50
CA GLN A 24 7.84 10.02 -27.53
C GLN A 24 7.82 8.71 -26.74
N LEU A 25 7.96 7.57 -27.43
CA LEU A 25 8.01 6.24 -26.80
C LEU A 25 9.18 6.14 -25.81
N PHE A 26 10.37 6.62 -26.22
CA PHE A 26 11.54 6.65 -25.34
C PHE A 26 11.33 7.57 -24.13
N SER A 27 10.73 8.74 -24.35
CA SER A 27 10.39 9.70 -23.29
C SER A 27 9.43 9.09 -22.26
N LEU A 28 8.37 8.41 -22.71
CA LEU A 28 7.41 7.72 -21.84
C LEU A 28 8.10 6.68 -20.95
N ARG A 29 8.96 5.84 -21.52
CA ARG A 29 9.70 4.81 -20.76
C ARG A 29 10.65 5.41 -19.72
N SER A 30 11.34 6.50 -20.07
CA SER A 30 12.20 7.22 -19.13
C SER A 30 11.37 7.84 -17.99
N GLN A 31 10.18 8.37 -18.32
CA GLN A 31 9.27 8.98 -17.37
C GLN A 31 8.74 8.00 -16.32
N GLU A 32 8.38 6.77 -16.71
CA GLU A 32 7.91 5.74 -15.76
C GLU A 32 8.96 5.45 -14.69
N ARG A 33 10.20 5.16 -15.12
CA ARG A 33 11.32 4.89 -14.21
C ARG A 33 11.61 6.07 -13.31
N LYS A 34 11.57 7.28 -13.87
CA LYS A 34 11.80 8.51 -13.11
C LYS A 34 10.72 8.73 -12.06
N ASN A 35 9.44 8.51 -12.39
CA ASN A 35 8.35 8.67 -11.43
C ASN A 35 8.46 7.65 -10.28
N ILE A 36 8.75 6.37 -10.57
CA ILE A 36 9.00 5.35 -9.53
C ILE A 36 10.15 5.76 -8.62
N GLN A 37 11.28 6.19 -9.19
CA GLN A 37 12.44 6.63 -8.42
C GLN A 37 12.11 7.83 -7.53
N VAL A 38 11.39 8.81 -8.06
CA VAL A 38 10.98 10.01 -7.31
C VAL A 38 10.06 9.63 -6.14
N ILE A 39 9.10 8.72 -6.34
CA ILE A 39 8.24 8.25 -5.25
C ILE A 39 9.08 7.57 -4.18
N HIS A 40 9.98 6.66 -4.57
CA HIS A 40 10.87 5.97 -3.64
C HIS A 40 11.72 6.96 -2.82
N ASP A 41 12.41 7.88 -3.49
CA ASP A 41 13.32 8.83 -2.83
C ASP A 41 12.56 9.72 -1.84
N ARG A 42 11.37 10.20 -2.23
CA ARG A 42 10.50 10.99 -1.35
C ARG A 42 9.99 10.19 -0.16
N CYS A 43 9.62 8.93 -0.34
CA CYS A 43 9.23 8.05 0.76
C CYS A 43 10.41 7.85 1.72
N GLN A 44 11.60 7.55 1.19
CA GLN A 44 12.80 7.36 2.01
C GLN A 44 13.15 8.61 2.81
N ASP A 45 13.11 9.79 2.20
CA ASP A 45 13.38 11.06 2.89
C ASP A 45 12.45 11.26 4.09
N ILE A 46 11.14 11.01 3.91
CA ILE A 46 10.16 11.15 4.98
C ILE A 46 10.39 10.11 6.09
N ILE A 47 10.67 8.87 5.72
CA ILE A 47 10.92 7.80 6.69
C ILE A 47 12.19 8.09 7.47
N VAL A 48 13.27 8.50 6.81
CA VAL A 48 14.54 8.86 7.45
C VAL A 48 14.34 9.99 8.45
N ASP A 49 13.55 11.02 8.11
CA ASP A 49 13.26 12.11 9.03
C ASP A 49 12.46 11.63 10.25
N LYS A 50 11.44 10.79 10.07
CA LYS A 50 10.69 10.19 11.19
C LYS A 50 11.55 9.27 12.05
N VAL A 51 12.41 8.45 11.43
CA VAL A 51 13.39 7.60 12.13
C VAL A 51 14.30 8.47 12.99
N ASN A 52 14.82 9.57 12.42
CA ASN A 52 15.67 10.49 13.15
C ASN A 52 14.94 11.16 14.31
N GLU A 53 13.66 11.52 14.14
CA GLU A 53 12.83 12.06 15.22
C GLU A 53 12.61 11.07 16.36
N GLU A 54 12.33 9.79 16.04
CA GLU A 54 12.16 8.76 17.07
C GLU A 54 13.48 8.43 17.77
N ILE A 55 14.55 8.18 17.01
CA ILE A 55 15.87 7.81 17.55
C ILE A 55 16.45 8.91 18.46
N ARG A 56 16.11 10.19 18.22
CA ARG A 56 16.47 11.30 19.12
C ARG A 56 15.91 11.13 20.53
N GLN A 57 14.80 10.42 20.69
CA GLN A 57 14.16 10.19 21.97
C GLN A 57 14.59 8.86 22.61
N VAL A 58 15.27 7.98 21.86
CA VAL A 58 15.68 6.65 22.32
C VAL A 58 17.02 6.74 23.08
N PRO A 59 17.06 6.43 24.39
CA PRO A 59 18.29 6.44 25.16
C PRO A 59 19.31 5.43 24.65
N ILE A 60 20.60 5.76 24.76
CA ILE A 60 21.68 4.85 24.33
C ILE A 60 21.69 3.53 25.12
N THR A 61 21.14 3.55 26.35
CA THR A 61 20.97 2.36 27.20
C THR A 61 20.06 1.31 26.58
N ASP A 62 19.16 1.67 25.66
CA ASP A 62 18.27 0.70 25.01
C ASP A 62 19.02 -0.24 24.06
N LEU A 63 20.25 0.11 23.63
CA LEU A 63 21.13 -0.79 22.90
C LEU A 63 21.56 -2.01 23.72
N THR A 64 21.40 -1.98 25.06
CA THR A 64 21.74 -3.13 25.93
C THR A 64 20.95 -4.40 25.61
N LYS A 65 19.81 -4.30 24.92
CA LYS A 65 19.03 -5.45 24.41
C LYS A 65 19.78 -6.23 23.33
N SER A 66 20.66 -5.57 22.58
CA SER A 66 21.39 -6.12 21.44
C SER A 66 22.91 -6.09 21.61
N PHE A 67 23.40 -5.45 22.70
CA PHE A 67 24.82 -5.23 22.97
C PHE A 67 25.15 -5.61 24.42
N THR A 68 25.95 -6.67 24.59
CA THR A 68 26.42 -7.13 25.89
C THR A 68 27.51 -6.20 26.44
N ARG A 69 27.28 -5.60 27.63
CA ARG A 69 28.22 -4.68 28.32
C ARG A 69 28.56 -3.41 27.52
N LEU A 70 27.55 -2.57 27.31
CA LEU A 70 27.69 -1.26 26.67
C LEU A 70 28.70 -0.37 27.42
N PRO A 71 29.65 0.31 26.74
CA PRO A 71 30.65 1.17 27.37
C PRO A 71 30.07 2.53 27.79
N LEU A 72 29.08 2.50 28.71
CA LEU A 72 28.28 3.68 29.10
C LEU A 72 29.13 4.85 29.57
N GLN A 73 30.16 4.62 30.39
CA GLN A 73 31.04 5.69 30.88
C GLN A 73 31.77 6.41 29.73
N ALA A 74 32.25 5.68 28.72
CA ALA A 74 32.94 6.26 27.58
C ALA A 74 31.98 7.06 26.69
N LEU A 75 30.75 6.55 26.50
CA LEU A 75 29.71 7.22 25.71
C LEU A 75 29.22 8.50 26.40
N GLU A 76 28.90 8.43 27.69
CA GLU A 76 28.45 9.58 28.51
C GLU A 76 29.51 10.67 28.61
N ALA A 77 30.79 10.30 28.78
CA ALA A 77 31.91 11.26 28.80
C ALA A 77 32.06 12.06 27.49
N ASN A 78 31.51 11.54 26.38
CA ASN A 78 31.50 12.19 25.07
C ASN A 78 30.12 12.75 24.68
N HIS A 79 29.20 12.89 25.66
CA HIS A 79 27.84 13.39 25.46
C HIS A 79 26.98 12.52 24.50
N ILE A 80 27.32 11.25 24.32
CA ILE A 80 26.53 10.30 23.54
C ILE A 80 25.49 9.68 24.47
N THR A 81 24.31 10.29 24.53
CA THR A 81 23.24 9.88 25.47
C THR A 81 22.06 9.21 24.78
N THR A 82 21.90 9.44 23.48
CA THR A 82 20.83 8.87 22.65
C THR A 82 21.41 8.06 21.50
N MET A 83 20.61 7.18 20.90
CA MET A 83 21.00 6.51 19.67
C MET A 83 21.29 7.49 18.53
N TYR A 84 20.65 8.67 18.53
CA TYR A 84 20.85 9.71 17.52
C TYR A 84 22.20 10.41 17.67
N ASP A 85 22.67 10.58 18.90
CA ASP A 85 24.03 11.08 19.14
C ASP A 85 25.07 10.10 18.63
N LEU A 86 24.85 8.79 18.80
CA LEU A 86 25.75 7.77 18.30
C LEU A 86 25.77 7.72 16.76
N LEU A 87 24.62 7.92 16.10
CA LEU A 87 24.49 7.93 14.63
C LEU A 87 25.37 8.97 13.94
N LYS A 88 25.79 10.04 14.65
CA LYS A 88 26.64 11.11 14.12
C LYS A 88 28.11 10.69 13.96
N TYR A 89 28.50 9.55 14.53
CA TYR A 89 29.88 9.07 14.53
C TYR A 89 30.05 7.94 13.50
N ASN A 90 31.13 8.00 12.73
CA ASN A 90 31.59 6.86 11.94
C ASN A 90 32.53 5.97 12.77
N HIS A 91 32.85 4.77 12.25
CA HIS A 91 33.70 3.79 12.92
C HIS A 91 35.00 4.39 13.50
N ARG A 92 35.77 5.12 12.68
CA ARG A 92 37.05 5.72 13.09
C ARG A 92 36.88 6.76 14.21
N GLN A 93 35.79 7.51 14.18
CA GLN A 93 35.50 8.50 15.22
C GLN A 93 35.12 7.83 16.55
N LEU A 94 34.44 6.68 16.53
CA LEU A 94 34.14 5.89 17.72
C LEU A 94 35.39 5.25 18.33
N GLU A 95 36.25 4.66 17.50
CA GLU A 95 37.53 4.06 17.93
C GLU A 95 38.47 5.10 18.57
N ALA A 96 38.38 6.36 18.15
CA ALA A 96 39.16 7.45 18.74
C ALA A 96 38.67 7.87 20.14
N LEU A 97 37.52 7.39 20.61
CA LEU A 97 37.00 7.71 21.94
C LEU A 97 37.70 6.88 23.02
N ASN A 98 38.18 7.57 24.06
CA ASN A 98 38.81 6.91 25.21
C ASN A 98 37.85 5.88 25.83
N GLY A 99 38.25 4.61 25.83
CA GLY A 99 37.46 3.50 26.38
C GLY A 99 36.66 2.71 25.33
N ILE A 100 36.78 3.03 24.04
CA ILE A 100 36.18 2.28 22.93
C ILE A 100 37.31 1.77 22.03
N GLY A 101 37.46 0.44 21.94
CA GLY A 101 38.38 -0.19 20.97
C GLY A 101 37.67 -0.55 19.66
N ASP A 102 38.47 -0.89 18.64
CA ASP A 102 38.04 -1.34 17.30
C ASP A 102 36.83 -2.30 17.32
N GLU A 103 36.96 -3.45 18.00
CA GLU A 103 35.88 -4.45 18.12
C GLU A 103 34.63 -3.91 18.84
N THR A 104 34.79 -2.93 19.72
CA THR A 104 33.66 -2.30 20.43
C THR A 104 32.94 -1.30 19.52
N ALA A 105 33.68 -0.54 18.71
CA ALA A 105 33.13 0.38 17.72
C ALA A 105 32.31 -0.37 16.66
N ASP A 106 32.82 -1.48 16.14
CA ASP A 106 32.09 -2.36 15.21
C ASP A 106 30.77 -2.87 15.79
N LYS A 107 30.81 -3.40 17.02
CA LYS A 107 29.60 -3.90 17.69
C LYS A 107 28.60 -2.79 17.96
N LEU A 108 29.06 -1.56 18.26
CA LEU A 108 28.18 -0.41 18.52
C LEU A 108 27.47 0.01 17.25
N MET A 109 28.20 0.10 16.13
CA MET A 109 27.63 0.41 14.81
C MET A 109 26.63 -0.67 14.37
N LEU A 110 26.95 -1.95 14.57
CA LEU A 110 26.04 -3.05 14.24
C LEU A 110 24.77 -3.04 15.10
N ALA A 111 24.91 -2.81 16.42
CA ALA A 111 23.77 -2.72 17.32
C ALA A 111 22.89 -1.51 16.97
N LEU A 112 23.50 -0.36 16.70
CA LEU A 112 22.80 0.84 16.25
C LEU A 112 22.05 0.59 14.94
N HIS A 113 22.71 0.01 13.93
CA HIS A 113 22.08 -0.32 12.66
C HIS A 113 20.85 -1.23 12.84
N ARG A 114 20.95 -2.28 13.65
CA ARG A 114 19.83 -3.20 13.93
C ARG A 114 18.68 -2.50 14.65
N SER A 115 18.99 -1.66 15.64
CA SER A 115 17.97 -0.91 16.37
C SER A 115 17.29 0.15 15.49
N THR A 116 18.06 0.87 14.67
CA THR A 116 17.53 1.83 13.68
C THR A 116 16.64 1.14 12.66
N ALA A 117 17.03 -0.04 12.15
CA ALA A 117 16.20 -0.82 11.23
C ALA A 117 14.90 -1.29 11.90
N ALA A 118 14.96 -1.75 13.15
CA ALA A 118 13.78 -2.15 13.90
C ALA A 118 12.80 -0.99 14.15
N ILE A 119 13.32 0.22 14.44
CA ILE A 119 12.52 1.44 14.56
C ILE A 119 11.92 1.82 13.20
N LYS A 120 12.72 1.76 12.14
CA LYS A 120 12.26 2.07 10.78
C LYS A 120 11.10 1.17 10.35
N ASN A 121 11.12 -0.11 10.70
CA ASN A 121 10.03 -1.05 10.41
C ASN A 121 8.74 -0.79 11.20
N GLN A 122 8.78 0.01 12.27
CA GLN A 122 7.61 0.42 13.04
C GLN A 122 7.01 1.74 12.53
N ILE A 123 7.73 2.47 11.67
CA ILE A 123 7.27 3.75 11.15
C ILE A 123 6.33 3.52 9.97
N HIS A 124 5.07 3.84 10.21
CA HIS A 124 4.07 3.97 9.15
C HIS A 124 3.99 5.43 8.71
N TYR A 125 4.30 5.71 7.45
CA TYR A 125 4.06 7.03 6.89
C TYR A 125 2.55 7.23 6.68
N ARG A 126 1.99 8.23 7.37
CA ARG A 126 0.61 8.68 7.25
C ARG A 126 0.59 10.14 6.88
N ILE A 127 -0.27 10.48 5.93
CA ILE A 127 -0.54 11.84 5.48
C ILE A 127 -1.59 12.46 6.41
N ASP A 128 -1.23 13.54 7.09
CA ASP A 128 -2.16 14.34 7.89
C ASP A 128 -2.92 15.31 6.96
N LEU A 129 -4.23 15.07 6.80
CA LEU A 129 -5.10 15.88 5.96
C LEU A 129 -5.37 17.27 6.53
N GLU A 130 -5.21 17.47 7.85
CA GLU A 130 -5.42 18.77 8.50
C GLU A 130 -4.20 19.68 8.33
N HIS A 131 -3.01 19.10 8.19
CA HIS A 131 -1.73 19.81 8.10
C HIS A 131 -0.84 19.29 6.97
N LEU A 132 -1.34 19.34 5.72
CA LEU A 132 -0.57 18.93 4.54
C LEU A 132 0.70 19.78 4.35
N THR A 133 1.85 19.15 4.48
CA THR A 133 3.15 19.75 4.16
C THR A 133 3.36 19.78 2.64
N ASP A 134 4.32 20.58 2.17
CA ASP A 134 4.67 20.60 0.74
C ASP A 134 5.21 19.23 0.27
N ARG A 135 5.88 18.47 1.15
CA ARG A 135 6.31 17.10 0.86
C ARG A 135 5.13 16.15 0.68
N ASP A 136 4.08 16.29 1.48
CA ASP A 136 2.84 15.51 1.33
C ASP A 136 2.15 15.81 0.00
N LYS A 137 2.15 17.08 -0.42
CA LYS A 137 1.58 17.46 -1.73
C LYS A 137 2.36 16.84 -2.88
N GLU A 138 3.69 16.93 -2.82
CA GLU A 138 4.58 16.40 -3.85
C GLU A 138 4.46 14.87 -3.98
N ILE A 139 4.43 14.14 -2.87
CA ILE A 139 4.28 12.67 -2.92
C ILE A 139 2.88 12.28 -3.43
N LEU A 140 1.82 12.98 -3.03
CA LEU A 140 0.47 12.75 -3.55
C LEU A 140 0.39 12.98 -5.05
N GLN A 141 1.05 14.01 -5.59
CA GLN A 141 1.12 14.28 -7.02
C GLN A 141 1.81 13.15 -7.79
N GLU A 142 2.95 12.67 -7.29
CA GLU A 142 3.72 11.60 -7.95
C GLU A 142 2.99 10.25 -7.90
N ILE A 143 2.33 9.95 -6.79
CA ILE A 143 1.51 8.73 -6.64
C ILE A 143 0.25 8.81 -7.51
N TYR A 144 -0.42 9.96 -7.56
CA TYR A 144 -1.56 10.17 -8.46
C TYR A 144 -1.16 9.87 -9.90
N PHE A 145 -0.04 10.43 -10.36
CA PHE A 145 0.49 10.18 -11.69
C PHE A 145 0.77 8.68 -11.90
N TYR A 146 1.41 8.01 -10.93
CA TYR A 146 1.68 6.57 -11.00
C TYR A 146 0.40 5.74 -11.14
N LEU A 147 -0.60 5.97 -10.29
CA LEU A 147 -1.85 5.21 -10.27
C LEU A 147 -2.62 5.34 -11.58
N HIS A 148 -2.62 6.54 -12.18
CA HIS A 148 -3.33 6.84 -13.43
C HIS A 148 -2.57 6.45 -14.70
N THR A 149 -1.32 5.98 -14.60
CA THR A 149 -0.50 5.62 -15.76
C THR A 149 0.02 4.18 -15.74
N LYS A 150 0.03 3.49 -14.58
CA LYS A 150 0.59 2.13 -14.42
C LYS A 150 0.08 1.10 -15.43
N GLU A 151 -1.23 1.09 -15.72
CA GLU A 151 -1.81 0.14 -16.68
C GLU A 151 -1.44 0.47 -18.13
N ASN A 152 -1.38 1.77 -18.45
CA ASN A 152 -0.96 2.23 -19.76
C ASN A 152 0.52 1.93 -20.01
N TYR A 153 1.37 2.08 -19.01
CA TYR A 153 2.78 1.68 -19.10
C TYR A 153 2.93 0.16 -19.28
N ALA A 154 2.13 -0.66 -18.60
CA ALA A 154 2.12 -2.10 -18.83
C ALA A 154 1.76 -2.46 -20.29
N LYS A 155 0.74 -1.81 -20.87
CA LYS A 155 0.37 -1.97 -22.29
C LYS A 155 1.49 -1.47 -23.23
N LEU A 156 2.10 -0.33 -22.91
CA LEU A 156 3.19 0.26 -23.70
C LEU A 156 4.42 -0.65 -23.74
N ASN A 157 4.75 -1.32 -22.63
CA ASN A 157 5.87 -2.25 -22.57
C ASN A 157 5.68 -3.46 -23.52
N VAL A 158 4.46 -3.96 -23.68
CA VAL A 158 4.13 -5.01 -24.65
C VAL A 158 4.34 -4.50 -26.08
N ILE A 159 3.76 -3.33 -26.41
CA ILE A 159 3.90 -2.69 -27.72
C ILE A 159 5.39 -2.48 -28.07
N TYR A 160 6.17 -2.01 -27.11
CA TYR A 160 7.60 -1.76 -27.30
C TYR A 160 8.35 -3.05 -27.63
N GLN A 161 8.13 -4.14 -26.88
CA GLN A 161 8.79 -5.43 -27.11
C GLN A 161 8.49 -5.97 -28.52
N GLU A 162 7.29 -5.74 -29.03
CA GLU A 162 6.86 -6.22 -30.34
C GLU A 162 7.37 -5.35 -31.49
N THR A 163 7.49 -4.03 -31.28
CA THR A 163 7.63 -3.07 -32.39
C THR A 163 8.98 -2.36 -32.48
N GLU A 164 9.75 -2.26 -31.39
CA GLU A 164 10.97 -1.42 -31.34
C GLU A 164 11.97 -1.78 -32.45
N ARG A 165 12.26 -3.08 -32.59
CA ARG A 165 13.21 -3.56 -33.59
C ARG A 165 12.75 -3.21 -35.01
N GLY A 166 11.46 -3.39 -35.29
CA GLY A 166 10.86 -3.06 -36.57
C GLY A 166 10.94 -1.57 -36.87
N ILE A 167 10.58 -0.72 -35.91
CA ILE A 167 10.65 0.74 -36.03
C ILE A 167 12.10 1.20 -36.27
N GLN A 168 13.05 0.66 -35.51
CA GLN A 168 14.47 0.99 -35.66
C GLN A 168 15.01 0.56 -37.02
N GLU A 169 14.72 -0.67 -37.46
CA GLU A 169 15.12 -1.17 -38.78
C GLU A 169 14.47 -0.36 -39.91
N ALA A 170 13.19 0.02 -39.80
CA ALA A 170 12.50 0.86 -40.77
C ALA A 170 13.10 2.27 -40.83
N TYR A 171 13.38 2.88 -39.68
CA TYR A 171 14.01 4.20 -39.59
C TYR A 171 15.45 4.20 -40.12
N ASP A 172 16.25 3.17 -39.86
CA ASP A 172 17.63 3.12 -40.37
C ASP A 172 17.65 2.85 -41.88
N ASN A 173 16.86 1.88 -42.35
CA ASN A 173 16.89 1.44 -43.74
C ASN A 173 16.22 2.42 -44.70
N SER A 174 15.17 3.14 -44.28
CA SER A 174 14.56 4.19 -45.12
C SER A 174 15.47 5.42 -45.30
N GLY A 175 16.63 5.46 -44.62
CA GLY A 175 17.60 6.56 -44.67
C GLY A 175 18.77 6.27 -45.60
N LEU A 176 18.83 5.05 -46.13
CA LEU A 176 19.92 4.55 -46.97
C LEU A 176 20.07 5.29 -48.31
N ILE A 177 18.97 5.86 -48.81
CA ILE A 177 18.91 6.57 -50.09
C ILE A 177 18.16 7.89 -49.90
N GLN A 178 18.89 9.00 -49.97
CA GLN A 178 18.34 10.32 -49.64
C GLN A 178 17.98 11.17 -50.88
N ASN A 179 18.46 10.80 -52.06
CA ASN A 179 18.23 11.54 -53.29
C ASN A 179 18.36 10.64 -54.54
N PHE A 180 18.02 11.21 -55.70
CA PHE A 180 18.01 10.53 -56.99
C PHE A 180 19.37 9.95 -57.39
N PHE A 181 20.47 10.67 -57.17
CA PHE A 181 21.81 10.15 -57.48
C PHE A 181 22.16 8.96 -56.58
N GLY A 182 21.86 9.04 -55.29
CA GLY A 182 21.99 7.93 -54.36
C GLY A 182 21.19 6.71 -54.80
N TRP A 183 20.03 6.90 -55.42
CA TRP A 183 19.25 5.82 -56.01
C TRP A 183 19.95 5.18 -57.20
N ILE A 184 20.40 5.96 -58.19
CA ILE A 184 21.05 5.42 -59.40
C ILE A 184 22.22 4.50 -59.02
N PHE A 185 23.11 4.95 -58.13
CA PHE A 185 24.33 4.24 -57.77
C PHE A 185 24.15 3.16 -56.68
N SER A 186 22.94 2.98 -56.14
CA SER A 186 22.67 1.95 -55.13
C SER A 186 22.47 0.55 -55.75
N SER A 187 23.00 -0.47 -55.06
CA SER A 187 22.82 -1.87 -55.43
C SER A 187 21.36 -2.31 -55.37
N ARG A 188 20.99 -3.37 -56.11
CA ARG A 188 19.63 -3.93 -56.09
C ARG A 188 19.17 -4.31 -54.68
N LYS A 189 20.07 -4.89 -53.88
CA LYS A 189 19.81 -5.25 -52.47
C LYS A 189 19.52 -4.01 -51.61
N LYS A 190 20.28 -2.93 -51.79
CA LYS A 190 20.08 -1.67 -51.05
C LYS A 190 18.77 -0.98 -51.44
N LYS A 191 18.44 -0.97 -52.73
CA LYS A 191 17.15 -0.45 -53.25
C LYS A 191 15.95 -1.19 -52.66
N GLN A 192 16.01 -2.53 -52.61
CA GLN A 192 14.94 -3.33 -52.04
C GLN A 192 14.75 -3.04 -50.55
N LYS A 193 15.83 -3.03 -49.76
CA LYS A 193 15.78 -2.68 -48.32
C LYS A 193 15.17 -1.31 -48.09
N PHE A 194 15.59 -0.31 -48.88
CA PHE A 194 15.04 1.04 -48.79
C PHE A 194 13.54 1.08 -49.09
N LEU A 195 13.08 0.44 -50.17
CA LEU A 195 11.66 0.45 -50.54
C LEU A 195 10.79 -0.22 -49.48
N THR A 196 11.20 -1.39 -48.98
CA THR A 196 10.50 -2.09 -47.90
C THR A 196 10.44 -1.21 -46.66
N ALA A 197 11.57 -0.63 -46.24
CA ALA A 197 11.61 0.24 -45.08
C ALA A 197 10.74 1.50 -45.22
N VAL A 198 10.58 2.06 -46.43
CA VAL A 198 9.68 3.19 -46.67
C VAL A 198 8.21 2.79 -46.50
N GLU A 199 7.84 1.58 -46.91
CA GLU A 199 6.50 1.02 -46.66
C GLU A 199 6.30 0.76 -45.17
N ASP A 200 7.30 0.21 -44.49
CA ASP A 200 7.28 -0.04 -43.04
C ASP A 200 7.13 1.28 -42.26
N VAL A 201 7.84 2.36 -42.63
CA VAL A 201 7.70 3.68 -41.98
C VAL A 201 6.25 4.16 -42.05
N LYS A 202 5.61 4.06 -43.22
CA LYS A 202 4.21 4.49 -43.40
C LYS A 202 3.24 3.62 -42.61
N TYR A 203 3.45 2.30 -42.64
CA TYR A 203 2.67 1.36 -41.84
C TYR A 203 2.75 1.71 -40.35
N PHE A 204 3.97 1.95 -39.87
CA PHE A 204 4.23 2.31 -38.49
C PHE A 204 3.55 3.62 -38.09
N ASN A 205 3.65 4.68 -38.90
CA ASN A 205 2.98 5.96 -38.63
C ASN A 205 1.44 5.90 -38.62
N GLN A 206 0.84 4.96 -39.35
CA GLN A 206 -0.63 4.83 -39.51
C GLN A 206 -1.23 3.70 -38.65
N SER A 207 -0.40 3.06 -37.85
CA SER A 207 -0.80 1.93 -37.02
C SER A 207 -1.63 2.34 -35.81
N SER A 208 -2.38 1.38 -35.26
CA SER A 208 -3.08 1.55 -33.98
C SER A 208 -2.14 1.78 -32.80
N TYR A 209 -0.92 1.26 -32.85
CA TYR A 209 0.04 1.47 -31.77
C TYR A 209 0.61 2.90 -31.79
N ALA A 210 0.78 3.52 -32.97
CA ALA A 210 1.21 4.90 -33.07
C ALA A 210 0.18 5.84 -32.43
N GLU A 211 -1.10 5.60 -32.71
CA GLU A 211 -2.20 6.29 -32.04
C GLU A 211 -2.18 6.09 -30.52
N THR A 212 -1.95 4.85 -30.06
CA THR A 212 -1.85 4.54 -28.62
C THR A 212 -0.71 5.29 -27.94
N ILE A 213 0.47 5.38 -28.57
CA ILE A 213 1.63 6.11 -28.02
C ILE A 213 1.31 7.60 -27.92
N MET A 214 0.74 8.20 -28.97
CA MET A 214 0.41 9.63 -28.99
C MET A 214 -0.66 9.97 -27.95
N GLN A 215 -1.75 9.20 -27.89
CA GLN A 215 -2.80 9.39 -26.89
C GLN A 215 -2.27 9.25 -25.46
N PHE A 216 -1.39 8.27 -25.21
CA PHE A 216 -0.80 8.10 -23.90
C PHE A 216 0.18 9.22 -23.54
N TYR A 217 0.96 9.70 -24.50
CA TYR A 217 1.83 10.86 -24.32
C TYR A 217 1.04 12.13 -23.96
N ASP A 218 -0.07 12.37 -24.65
CA ASP A 218 -0.96 13.49 -24.37
C ASP A 218 -1.62 13.35 -23.00
N ASN A 219 -2.08 12.14 -22.63
CA ASN A 219 -2.63 11.86 -21.31
C ASN A 219 -1.60 12.13 -20.19
N CYS A 220 -0.37 11.65 -20.34
CA CYS A 220 0.72 11.94 -19.39
C CYS A 220 0.98 13.45 -19.27
N THR A 221 0.88 14.19 -20.37
CA THR A 221 1.05 15.65 -20.35
C THR A 221 -0.11 16.34 -19.63
N ALA A 222 -1.35 15.87 -19.82
CA ALA A 222 -2.51 16.36 -19.10
C ALA A 222 -2.44 16.08 -17.60
N LEU A 223 -2.08 14.84 -17.21
CA LEU A 223 -1.97 14.42 -15.80
C LEU A 223 -0.97 15.24 -15.00
N LYS A 224 0.13 15.70 -15.62
CA LYS A 224 1.12 16.58 -14.97
C LYS A 224 0.59 17.98 -14.65
N ASN A 225 -0.49 18.39 -15.28
CA ASN A 225 -1.08 19.73 -15.13
C ASN A 225 -2.39 19.72 -14.32
N VAL A 226 -2.75 18.57 -13.73
CA VAL A 226 -3.93 18.47 -12.87
C VAL A 226 -3.71 19.29 -11.60
N ASP A 227 -4.75 20.03 -11.20
CA ASP A 227 -4.71 20.84 -9.98
C ASP A 227 -4.69 19.96 -8.72
N PHE A 228 -4.14 20.51 -7.64
CA PHE A 228 -3.97 19.74 -6.42
C PHE A 228 -5.30 19.38 -5.72
N GLU A 229 -6.38 20.15 -5.90
CA GLU A 229 -7.68 19.83 -5.28
C GLU A 229 -8.26 18.55 -5.89
N THR A 230 -8.13 18.38 -7.21
CA THR A 230 -8.51 17.14 -7.91
C THR A 230 -7.71 15.94 -7.37
N ILE A 231 -6.39 16.11 -7.19
CA ILE A 231 -5.52 15.05 -6.65
C ILE A 231 -5.88 14.71 -5.21
N LEU A 232 -6.18 15.72 -4.40
CA LEU A 232 -6.57 15.54 -3.01
C LEU A 232 -7.92 14.83 -2.90
N GLN A 233 -8.85 15.12 -3.79
CA GLN A 233 -10.13 14.42 -3.85
C GLN A 233 -9.96 12.95 -4.23
N ASP A 234 -9.15 12.65 -5.24
CA ASP A 234 -8.82 11.27 -5.62
C ASP A 234 -8.17 10.51 -4.46
N TYR A 235 -7.21 11.13 -3.77
CA TYR A 235 -6.61 10.55 -2.57
C TYR A 235 -7.65 10.21 -1.49
N LYS A 236 -8.60 11.13 -1.20
CA LYS A 236 -9.64 10.89 -0.19
C LYS A 236 -10.55 9.71 -0.54
N GLU A 237 -10.79 9.47 -1.83
CA GLU A 237 -11.61 8.36 -2.32
C GLU A 237 -10.82 7.04 -2.41
N ASN A 238 -9.53 7.12 -2.70
CA ASN A 238 -8.65 6.00 -3.07
C ASN A 238 -7.43 5.82 -2.14
N ALA A 239 -7.51 6.28 -0.89
CA ALA A 239 -6.37 6.34 0.05
C ALA A 239 -5.56 5.03 0.17
N ILE A 240 -6.21 3.85 0.13
CA ILE A 240 -5.48 2.57 0.18
C ILE A 240 -4.51 2.43 -0.98
N GLN A 241 -4.93 2.81 -2.19
CA GLN A 241 -4.07 2.65 -3.36
C GLN A 241 -2.82 3.51 -3.21
N TYR A 242 -2.96 4.69 -2.59
CA TYR A 242 -1.84 5.55 -2.24
C TYR A 242 -0.95 4.92 -1.18
N TYR A 243 -1.52 4.40 -0.08
CA TYR A 243 -0.75 3.73 0.95
C TYR A 243 -0.05 2.47 0.45
N THR A 244 -0.68 1.70 -0.44
CA THR A 244 -0.06 0.53 -1.09
C THR A 244 1.15 0.94 -1.92
N VAL A 245 1.07 2.08 -2.60
CA VAL A 245 2.19 2.64 -3.38
C VAL A 245 3.29 3.14 -2.46
N ILE A 246 2.92 3.83 -1.37
CA ILE A 246 3.86 4.26 -0.33
C ILE A 246 4.57 3.03 0.22
N GLU A 247 3.88 2.03 0.76
CA GLU A 247 4.47 0.81 1.33
C GLU A 247 5.38 0.11 0.32
N LYS A 248 4.91 -0.07 -0.91
CA LYS A 248 5.67 -0.71 -1.99
C LYS A 248 7.00 -0.01 -2.31
N PHE A 249 7.04 1.31 -2.25
CA PHE A 249 8.21 2.11 -2.65
C PHE A 249 8.95 2.75 -1.47
N ALA A 250 8.39 2.66 -0.26
CA ALA A 250 9.00 3.00 1.01
C ALA A 250 9.95 1.91 1.51
N ASP A 251 9.77 0.68 1.02
CA ASP A 251 10.52 -0.45 1.54
C ASP A 251 12.01 -0.37 1.19
N ILE A 252 12.79 -0.84 2.15
CA ILE A 252 14.16 -0.45 2.42
C ILE A 252 15.08 -1.43 1.74
N GLU A 253 15.91 -0.96 0.81
CA GLU A 253 16.92 -1.77 0.10
C GLU A 253 16.33 -2.97 -0.68
N ILE A 254 16.45 -2.90 -2.00
CA ILE A 254 16.70 -4.11 -2.78
C ILE A 254 18.05 -4.66 -2.30
N LYS A 255 18.03 -5.46 -1.23
CA LYS A 255 19.09 -6.40 -0.89
C LYS A 255 18.50 -7.81 -1.00
N ASP A 256 19.09 -8.54 -1.94
CA ASP A 256 18.98 -9.98 -2.04
C ASP A 256 19.20 -10.62 -0.65
N ASP A 257 18.37 -11.61 -0.33
CA ASP A 257 18.38 -12.48 0.85
C ASP A 257 17.87 -11.88 2.17
N VAL A 258 16.57 -12.05 2.47
CA VAL A 258 16.03 -13.07 3.41
C VAL A 258 14.54 -12.77 3.72
N ASP A 259 13.71 -13.79 3.48
CA ASP A 259 12.32 -14.06 3.88
C ASP A 259 11.17 -13.18 3.32
N GLU A 260 10.71 -13.62 2.14
CA GLU A 260 9.32 -13.72 1.66
C GLU A 260 8.22 -12.96 2.44
N ASP A 261 7.70 -11.92 1.77
CA ASP A 261 6.28 -11.74 1.49
C ASP A 261 5.31 -11.56 2.70
N ILE A 262 4.86 -10.30 2.91
CA ILE A 262 3.40 -10.11 3.03
C ILE A 262 2.86 -10.49 1.65
N ASP A 263 2.54 -11.77 1.52
CA ASP A 263 2.29 -12.44 0.26
C ASP A 263 1.31 -11.63 -0.57
N VAL A 264 1.78 -11.14 -1.72
CA VAL A 264 0.90 -10.54 -2.73
C VAL A 264 -0.24 -11.50 -3.06
N SER A 265 -0.05 -12.81 -2.87
CA SER A 265 -1.13 -13.79 -2.89
C SER A 265 -2.16 -13.58 -1.78
N LEU A 266 -1.75 -13.31 -0.53
CA LEU A 266 -2.67 -13.02 0.58
C LEU A 266 -3.48 -11.76 0.30
N LEU A 267 -2.86 -10.67 -0.19
CA LEU A 267 -3.59 -9.45 -0.57
C LEU A 267 -4.63 -9.73 -1.67
N LYS A 268 -4.25 -10.51 -2.68
CA LYS A 268 -5.18 -10.97 -3.74
C LYS A 268 -6.30 -11.84 -3.17
N GLN A 269 -6.01 -12.73 -2.23
CA GLN A 269 -7.00 -13.58 -1.58
C GLN A 269 -7.99 -12.78 -0.74
N ILE A 270 -7.51 -11.78 0.01
CA ILE A 270 -8.37 -10.85 0.76
C ILE A 270 -9.26 -10.07 -0.20
N GLN A 271 -8.70 -9.48 -1.26
CA GLN A 271 -9.50 -8.73 -2.26
C GLN A 271 -10.54 -9.61 -2.95
N ALA A 272 -10.20 -10.87 -3.24
CA ALA A 272 -11.09 -11.87 -3.83
C ALA A 272 -12.11 -12.46 -2.85
N THR A 273 -12.00 -12.19 -1.55
CA THR A 273 -12.96 -12.65 -0.56
C THR A 273 -14.32 -11.98 -0.87
N PRO A 274 -15.39 -12.77 -1.09
CA PRO A 274 -16.69 -12.20 -1.44
C PRO A 274 -17.23 -11.38 -0.28
N LEU A 275 -17.98 -10.32 -0.58
CA LEU A 275 -18.63 -9.49 0.42
C LEU A 275 -20.12 -9.33 0.07
N PHE A 276 -21.00 -9.72 1.01
CA PHE A 276 -22.46 -9.67 0.87
C PHE A 276 -22.96 -8.55 1.76
N LEU A 277 -23.46 -7.47 1.14
CA LEU A 277 -23.91 -6.24 1.80
C LEU A 277 -25.40 -5.98 1.55
N GLU A 278 -26.15 -6.99 1.11
CA GLU A 278 -27.61 -6.92 1.09
C GLU A 278 -28.11 -6.56 2.50
N SER A 279 -29.15 -5.71 2.57
CA SER A 279 -29.68 -5.19 3.85
C SER A 279 -28.65 -4.45 4.73
N PHE A 280 -27.52 -4.02 4.17
CA PHE A 280 -26.60 -3.09 4.81
C PHE A 280 -26.85 -1.67 4.30
N HIS A 281 -27.18 -0.74 5.20
CA HIS A 281 -27.79 0.55 4.86
C HIS A 281 -26.81 1.67 4.50
N THR A 282 -25.52 1.34 4.29
CA THR A 282 -24.50 2.30 3.85
C THR A 282 -23.51 1.66 2.90
N GLU A 283 -22.92 2.46 2.02
CA GLU A 283 -21.78 2.02 1.23
C GLU A 283 -20.50 2.04 2.10
N LEU A 284 -19.66 1.02 1.94
CA LEU A 284 -18.35 0.97 2.56
C LEU A 284 -17.36 1.78 1.73
N ARG A 285 -16.52 2.57 2.39
CA ARG A 285 -15.31 3.10 1.77
C ARG A 285 -14.38 1.93 1.44
N HIS A 286 -13.53 2.05 0.42
CA HIS A 286 -12.63 0.98 0.00
C HIS A 286 -11.83 0.36 1.17
N TYR A 287 -11.35 1.17 2.12
CA TYR A 287 -10.57 0.67 3.25
C TYR A 287 -11.43 -0.09 4.27
N GLN A 288 -12.70 0.30 4.40
CA GLN A 288 -13.66 -0.41 5.22
C GLN A 288 -14.05 -1.73 4.58
N GLU A 289 -14.21 -1.77 3.26
CA GLU A 289 -14.41 -3.00 2.51
C GLU A 289 -13.21 -3.96 2.68
N PHE A 290 -11.99 -3.45 2.51
CA PHE A 290 -10.78 -4.25 2.71
C PHE A 290 -10.65 -4.77 4.14
N GLY A 291 -10.82 -3.91 5.15
CA GLY A 291 -10.80 -4.32 6.55
C GLY A 291 -11.86 -5.37 6.87
N THR A 292 -13.06 -5.22 6.31
CA THR A 292 -14.14 -6.21 6.43
C THR A 292 -13.75 -7.55 5.79
N LYS A 293 -13.21 -7.54 4.56
CA LYS A 293 -12.72 -8.74 3.88
C LYS A 293 -11.57 -9.40 4.63
N TYR A 294 -10.69 -8.60 5.24
CA TYR A 294 -9.59 -9.09 6.07
C TYR A 294 -10.10 -9.82 7.31
N ILE A 295 -11.10 -9.26 8.02
CA ILE A 295 -11.78 -9.92 9.14
C ILE A 295 -12.36 -11.27 8.72
N LEU A 296 -13.06 -11.30 7.58
CA LEU A 296 -13.71 -12.51 7.05
C LEU A 296 -12.71 -13.58 6.63
N HIS A 297 -11.58 -13.16 6.05
CA HIS A 297 -10.55 -14.07 5.55
C HIS A 297 -9.74 -14.68 6.71
N GLN A 298 -9.27 -13.85 7.64
CA GLN A 298 -8.39 -14.28 8.74
C GLN A 298 -9.14 -14.92 9.91
N LYS A 299 -10.44 -14.64 10.03
CA LYS A 299 -11.35 -15.05 11.11
C LYS A 299 -11.03 -14.51 12.50
N ARG A 300 -9.75 -14.47 12.90
CA ARG A 300 -9.29 -13.97 14.20
C ARG A 300 -8.32 -12.80 14.00
N VAL A 301 -8.80 -11.58 14.26
CA VAL A 301 -8.12 -10.34 13.89
C VAL A 301 -8.04 -9.36 15.05
N LEU A 302 -6.93 -8.62 15.12
CA LEU A 302 -6.83 -7.36 15.85
C LEU A 302 -6.77 -6.21 14.84
N LEU A 303 -7.82 -5.38 14.79
CA LEU A 303 -7.85 -4.17 13.98
C LEU A 303 -7.29 -3.00 14.78
N GLY A 304 -6.05 -2.64 14.49
CA GLY A 304 -5.36 -1.48 15.08
C GLY A 304 -5.63 -0.15 14.36
N ASP A 305 -6.71 -0.04 13.58
CA ASP A 305 -7.06 1.20 12.86
C ASP A 305 -7.23 2.37 13.85
N GLU A 306 -6.98 3.60 13.40
CA GLU A 306 -7.21 4.79 14.23
C GLU A 306 -8.67 4.92 14.70
N MET A 307 -8.85 5.59 15.84
CA MET A 307 -10.18 5.96 16.31
C MET A 307 -10.84 6.87 15.26
N GLY A 308 -12.10 6.60 14.90
CA GLY A 308 -12.84 7.41 13.91
C GLY A 308 -12.78 6.92 12.45
N LEU A 309 -11.94 5.94 12.11
CA LEU A 309 -11.92 5.35 10.75
C LEU A 309 -13.13 4.44 10.45
N GLY A 310 -13.98 4.16 11.45
CA GLY A 310 -15.18 3.36 11.26
C GLY A 310 -14.96 1.86 11.45
N LYS A 311 -14.12 1.45 12.42
CA LYS A 311 -13.97 0.05 12.86
C LYS A 311 -15.32 -0.61 13.18
N THR A 312 -16.22 0.13 13.83
CA THR A 312 -17.61 -0.30 14.10
C THR A 312 -18.35 -0.64 12.81
N ILE A 313 -18.23 0.17 11.76
CA ILE A 313 -18.87 -0.10 10.45
C ILE A 313 -18.31 -1.38 9.84
N GLN A 314 -16.99 -1.58 9.88
CA GLN A 314 -16.33 -2.80 9.38
C GLN A 314 -16.79 -4.05 10.14
N ALA A 315 -16.89 -3.96 11.47
CA ALA A 315 -17.36 -5.05 12.32
C ALA A 315 -18.81 -5.45 11.99
N ILE A 316 -19.70 -4.47 11.86
CA ILE A 316 -21.12 -4.72 11.53
C ILE A 316 -21.25 -5.24 10.10
N ALA A 317 -20.46 -4.73 9.15
CA ALA A 317 -20.43 -5.25 7.79
C ALA A 317 -19.96 -6.72 7.73
N ALA A 318 -18.98 -7.10 8.55
CA ALA A 318 -18.54 -8.49 8.67
C ALA A 318 -19.66 -9.38 9.23
N MET A 319 -20.36 -8.94 10.29
CA MET A 319 -21.53 -9.65 10.81
C MET A 319 -22.64 -9.77 9.75
N ASN A 320 -22.90 -8.71 8.99
CA ASN A 320 -23.91 -8.71 7.92
C ASN A 320 -23.57 -9.75 6.84
N HIS A 321 -22.31 -9.81 6.41
CA HIS A 321 -21.84 -10.84 5.49
C HIS A 321 -22.07 -12.24 6.05
N LEU A 322 -21.66 -12.49 7.30
CA LEU A 322 -21.82 -13.78 7.96
C LEU A 322 -23.31 -14.16 8.10
N HIS A 323 -24.16 -13.17 8.39
CA HIS A 323 -25.60 -13.39 8.46
C HIS A 323 -26.19 -13.92 7.15
N HIS A 324 -25.76 -13.35 6.01
CA HIS A 324 -26.14 -13.84 4.68
C HIS A 324 -25.58 -15.23 4.36
N LYS A 325 -24.54 -15.67 5.07
CA LYS A 325 -24.01 -17.03 5.01
C LYS A 325 -24.72 -18.02 5.94
N GLY A 326 -25.71 -17.56 6.71
CA GLY A 326 -26.50 -18.39 7.62
C GLY A 326 -26.04 -18.36 9.08
N HIS A 327 -25.02 -17.56 9.41
CA HIS A 327 -24.64 -17.30 10.81
C HIS A 327 -25.71 -16.44 11.50
N ARG A 328 -25.90 -16.63 12.80
CA ARG A 328 -27.02 -16.04 13.55
C ARG A 328 -26.63 -15.39 14.87
N TYR A 329 -25.50 -15.73 15.47
CA TYR A 329 -25.21 -15.34 16.86
C TYR A 329 -23.92 -14.52 16.94
N PHE A 330 -24.08 -13.21 17.11
CA PHE A 330 -22.96 -12.27 17.21
C PHE A 330 -22.96 -11.59 18.57
N LEU A 331 -21.77 -11.43 19.17
CA LEU A 331 -21.59 -10.80 20.47
C LEU A 331 -20.60 -9.63 20.40
N VAL A 332 -21.03 -8.46 20.83
CA VAL A 332 -20.20 -7.27 21.02
C VAL A 332 -19.93 -7.07 22.51
N ILE A 333 -18.66 -7.02 22.86
CA ILE A 333 -18.16 -6.71 24.20
C ILE A 333 -17.53 -5.33 24.14
N CYS A 334 -18.11 -4.35 24.84
CA CYS A 334 -17.62 -2.96 24.81
C CYS A 334 -17.69 -2.29 26.19
N PRO A 335 -17.00 -1.14 26.41
CA PRO A 335 -17.20 -0.34 27.61
C PRO A 335 -18.67 0.06 27.81
N ALA A 336 -19.12 0.16 29.07
CA ALA A 336 -20.52 0.47 29.39
C ALA A 336 -21.04 1.75 28.71
N GLY A 337 -20.17 2.76 28.52
CA GLY A 337 -20.52 4.01 27.84
C GLY A 337 -20.77 3.88 26.33
N LEU A 338 -20.35 2.77 25.70
CA LEU A 338 -20.48 2.54 24.26
C LEU A 338 -21.67 1.63 23.89
N LEU A 339 -22.36 1.02 24.87
CA LEU A 339 -23.49 0.11 24.63
C LEU A 339 -24.58 0.75 23.74
N LEU A 340 -25.01 1.96 24.09
CA LEU A 340 -26.04 2.70 23.35
C LEU A 340 -25.57 3.13 21.97
N ASN A 341 -24.28 3.44 21.83
CA ASN A 341 -23.70 3.82 20.54
C ASN A 341 -23.69 2.63 19.59
N TRP A 342 -23.23 1.47 20.07
CA TRP A 342 -23.29 0.21 19.32
C TRP A 342 -24.70 -0.13 18.90
N LYS A 343 -25.67 -0.05 19.81
CA LYS A 343 -27.08 -0.31 19.48
C LYS A 343 -27.56 0.59 18.34
N ARG A 344 -27.31 1.89 18.42
CA ARG A 344 -27.70 2.86 17.39
C ARG A 344 -27.03 2.58 16.05
N GLU A 345 -25.73 2.30 16.02
CA GLU A 345 -25.04 1.99 14.77
C GLU A 345 -25.52 0.67 14.16
N ILE A 346 -25.79 -0.36 14.96
CA ILE A 346 -26.35 -1.61 14.46
C ILE A 346 -27.74 -1.37 13.83
N GLU A 347 -28.67 -0.76 14.57
CA GLU A 347 -30.02 -0.47 14.08
C GLU A 347 -30.04 0.47 12.86
N LYS A 348 -29.00 1.29 12.70
CA LYS A 348 -28.83 2.19 11.56
C LYS A 348 -28.25 1.48 10.34
N LEU A 349 -27.32 0.54 10.53
CA LEU A 349 -26.50 -0.02 9.46
C LEU A 349 -27.01 -1.35 8.92
N THR A 350 -27.85 -2.07 9.66
CA THR A 350 -28.34 -3.40 9.26
C THR A 350 -29.75 -3.66 9.80
N ASP A 351 -30.46 -4.58 9.15
CA ASP A 351 -31.79 -5.06 9.58
C ASP A 351 -31.73 -6.06 10.75
N MET A 352 -30.54 -6.49 11.17
CA MET A 352 -30.36 -7.42 12.28
C MET A 352 -30.81 -6.81 13.62
N GLN A 353 -31.49 -7.61 14.44
CA GLN A 353 -31.93 -7.19 15.77
C GLN A 353 -30.76 -7.02 16.74
N ALA A 354 -30.77 -5.90 17.49
CA ALA A 354 -29.77 -5.56 18.48
C ALA A 354 -30.32 -5.74 19.91
N TYR A 355 -29.69 -6.62 20.69
CA TYR A 355 -30.08 -6.94 22.07
C TYR A 355 -29.06 -6.38 23.06
N MET A 356 -29.48 -5.45 23.91
CA MET A 356 -28.63 -4.99 25.01
C MET A 356 -28.76 -5.95 26.19
N LEU A 357 -27.69 -6.67 26.48
CA LEU A 357 -27.66 -7.58 27.61
C LEU A 357 -27.32 -6.78 28.86
N HIS A 358 -28.35 -6.28 29.54
CA HIS A 358 -28.19 -5.72 30.86
C HIS A 358 -27.76 -6.85 31.79
N GLY A 359 -26.62 -6.70 32.47
CA GLY A 359 -26.07 -7.70 33.40
C GLY A 359 -26.97 -8.03 34.62
N THR A 360 -28.27 -7.78 34.58
CA THR A 360 -29.28 -8.19 35.56
C THR A 360 -30.49 -8.89 34.92
N GLY A 361 -30.63 -8.86 33.59
CA GLY A 361 -31.78 -9.42 32.87
C GLY A 361 -31.43 -10.73 32.18
N ILE A 362 -31.73 -11.87 32.82
CA ILE A 362 -31.66 -13.20 32.19
C ILE A 362 -32.61 -13.27 30.97
N SER A 363 -33.68 -12.46 30.96
CA SER A 363 -34.68 -12.43 29.89
C SER A 363 -34.11 -12.06 28.53
N ASP A 364 -33.31 -10.98 28.43
CA ASP A 364 -32.83 -10.48 27.13
C ASP A 364 -31.82 -11.45 26.50
N PHE A 365 -31.06 -12.14 27.35
CA PHE A 365 -30.12 -13.17 26.93
C PHE A 365 -30.86 -14.40 26.37
N GLU A 366 -31.91 -14.87 27.03
CA GLU A 366 -32.71 -16.01 26.54
C GLU A 366 -33.50 -15.66 25.27
N ILE A 367 -33.98 -14.43 25.14
CA ILE A 367 -34.62 -13.94 23.91
C ILE A 367 -33.59 -13.93 22.76
N TRP A 368 -32.41 -13.36 22.97
CA TRP A 368 -31.38 -13.35 21.92
C TRP A 368 -30.92 -14.76 21.52
N LYS A 369 -30.81 -15.71 22.46
CA LYS A 369 -30.53 -17.11 22.14
C LYS A 369 -31.60 -17.74 21.24
N SER A 370 -32.87 -17.42 21.48
CA SER A 370 -33.99 -17.88 20.66
C SER A 370 -33.96 -17.29 19.26
N ASP A 371 -33.80 -15.96 19.17
CA ASP A 371 -34.08 -15.21 17.95
C ASP A 371 -32.84 -15.09 17.05
N GLY A 372 -31.64 -15.09 17.64
CA GLY A 372 -30.41 -14.68 16.97
C GLY A 372 -30.33 -13.16 16.77
N GLY A 373 -29.24 -12.68 16.17
CA GLY A 373 -28.94 -11.26 16.00
C GLY A 373 -27.66 -10.87 16.74
N ILE A 374 -27.55 -9.58 17.07
CA ILE A 374 -26.36 -9.01 17.70
C ILE A 374 -26.65 -8.68 19.17
N ALA A 375 -25.99 -9.40 20.07
CA ALA A 375 -25.98 -9.08 21.49
C ALA A 375 -24.86 -8.07 21.82
N ILE A 376 -25.14 -7.13 22.71
CA ILE A 376 -24.20 -6.10 23.16
C ILE A 376 -24.12 -6.16 24.68
N ILE A 377 -22.91 -6.34 25.21
CA ILE A 377 -22.68 -6.45 26.65
C ILE A 377 -21.44 -5.69 27.08
N ASN A 378 -21.42 -5.22 28.32
CA ASN A 378 -20.22 -4.66 28.92
C ASN A 378 -19.32 -5.73 29.54
N TYR A 379 -18.05 -5.39 29.73
CA TYR A 379 -17.06 -6.27 30.35
C TYR A 379 -17.49 -6.81 31.71
N GLU A 380 -18.16 -5.99 32.54
CA GLU A 380 -18.61 -6.38 33.88
C GLU A 380 -19.83 -7.31 33.87
N GLY A 381 -20.58 -7.39 32.77
CA GLY A 381 -21.75 -8.26 32.66
C GLY A 381 -21.43 -9.69 32.19
N LEU A 382 -20.23 -9.92 31.67
CA LEU A 382 -19.84 -11.20 31.07
C LEU A 382 -19.80 -12.38 32.03
N ASP A 383 -19.57 -12.13 33.33
CA ASP A 383 -19.55 -13.18 34.36
C ASP A 383 -20.91 -13.86 34.55
N LYS A 384 -22.00 -13.14 34.27
CA LYS A 384 -23.39 -13.61 34.43
C LYS A 384 -23.92 -14.34 33.21
N ILE A 385 -23.19 -14.28 32.10
CA ILE A 385 -23.57 -14.97 30.87
C ILE A 385 -22.79 -16.27 30.78
N ILE A 386 -23.52 -17.37 30.64
CA ILE A 386 -22.97 -18.71 30.46
C ILE A 386 -23.63 -19.33 29.24
N PHE A 387 -22.80 -19.68 28.27
CA PHE A 387 -23.19 -20.45 27.11
C PHE A 387 -23.02 -21.93 27.39
N ASP A 388 -23.93 -22.74 26.82
CA ASP A 388 -23.69 -24.17 26.70
C ASP A 388 -22.45 -24.40 25.83
N LYS A 389 -21.73 -25.50 26.08
CA LYS A 389 -20.44 -25.78 25.44
C LYS A 389 -20.51 -25.80 23.91
N ASP A 390 -21.66 -26.19 23.37
CA ASP A 390 -21.88 -26.35 21.93
C ASP A 390 -22.74 -25.21 21.34
N PHE A 391 -22.87 -24.08 22.04
CA PHE A 391 -23.60 -22.94 21.52
C PHE A 391 -22.86 -22.34 20.30
N PRO A 392 -23.54 -22.16 19.15
CA PRO A 392 -22.90 -21.74 17.91
C PRO A 392 -22.67 -20.22 17.90
N LEU A 393 -21.74 -19.74 18.74
CA LEU A 393 -21.34 -18.34 18.74
C LEU A 393 -20.49 -18.07 17.49
N ASP A 394 -20.99 -17.26 16.56
CA ASP A 394 -20.37 -17.11 15.25
C ASP A 394 -19.23 -16.08 15.28
N MET A 395 -19.48 -14.91 15.87
CA MET A 395 -18.48 -13.84 15.98
C MET A 395 -18.51 -13.15 17.34
N VAL A 396 -17.33 -12.91 17.90
CA VAL A 396 -17.13 -12.04 19.07
C VAL A 396 -16.33 -10.82 18.68
N VAL A 397 -16.87 -9.63 18.96
CA VAL A 397 -16.17 -8.35 18.86
C VAL A 397 -15.80 -7.86 20.25
N VAL A 398 -14.53 -7.51 20.43
CA VAL A 398 -13.97 -6.93 21.65
C VAL A 398 -13.56 -5.50 21.33
N ASP A 399 -14.42 -4.56 21.69
CA ASP A 399 -14.18 -3.13 21.51
C ASP A 399 -13.35 -2.57 22.67
N GLU A 400 -12.47 -1.63 22.36
CA GLU A 400 -11.45 -1.12 23.29
C GLU A 400 -10.63 -2.27 23.92
N ALA A 401 -10.03 -3.10 23.08
CA ALA A 401 -9.33 -4.33 23.47
C ALA A 401 -8.19 -4.11 24.50
N HIS A 402 -7.73 -2.87 24.67
CA HIS A 402 -6.80 -2.50 25.72
C HIS A 402 -7.33 -2.80 27.15
N PHE A 403 -8.65 -2.94 27.33
CA PHE A 403 -9.25 -3.39 28.59
C PHE A 403 -8.83 -4.83 28.96
N VAL A 404 -8.55 -5.71 27.99
CA VAL A 404 -8.23 -7.13 28.24
C VAL A 404 -6.72 -7.44 28.23
N LYS A 405 -5.86 -6.42 28.39
CA LYS A 405 -4.39 -6.61 28.38
C LYS A 405 -3.83 -7.46 29.52
N ASN A 406 -4.49 -7.50 30.69
CA ASN A 406 -4.01 -8.23 31.86
C ASN A 406 -4.70 -9.59 31.96
N LYS A 407 -3.94 -10.67 31.73
CA LYS A 407 -4.44 -12.06 31.75
C LYS A 407 -5.06 -12.49 33.10
N GLU A 408 -4.61 -11.90 34.20
CA GLU A 408 -5.10 -12.23 35.55
C GLU A 408 -6.43 -11.54 35.89
N ALA A 409 -6.82 -10.51 35.12
CA ALA A 409 -8.05 -9.78 35.39
C ALA A 409 -9.27 -10.65 35.02
N GLN A 410 -10.29 -10.64 35.89
CA GLN A 410 -11.51 -11.42 35.69
C GLN A 410 -12.20 -11.11 34.34
N ARG A 411 -12.23 -9.82 33.95
CA ARG A 411 -12.77 -9.39 32.64
C ARG A 411 -12.06 -10.07 31.47
N THR A 412 -10.73 -10.15 31.51
CA THR A 412 -9.93 -10.80 30.46
C THR A 412 -10.24 -12.29 30.39
N ARG A 413 -10.30 -12.97 31.54
CA ARG A 413 -10.65 -14.40 31.61
C ARG A 413 -12.05 -14.67 31.04
N ASN A 414 -13.02 -13.82 31.39
CA ASN A 414 -14.38 -13.93 30.87
C ASN A 414 -14.46 -13.66 29.36
N THR A 415 -13.73 -12.66 28.85
CA THR A 415 -13.65 -12.36 27.41
C THR A 415 -12.99 -13.51 26.64
N VAL A 416 -11.87 -14.04 27.13
CA VAL A 416 -11.19 -15.20 26.51
C VAL A 416 -12.11 -16.40 26.43
N ARG A 417 -12.89 -16.69 27.49
CA ARG A 417 -13.89 -17.76 27.49
C ARG A 417 -14.90 -17.63 26.34
N MET A 418 -15.35 -16.41 26.03
CA MET A 418 -16.29 -16.20 24.91
C MET A 418 -15.61 -16.38 23.55
N ILE A 419 -14.38 -15.90 23.42
CA ILE A 419 -13.60 -15.95 22.18
C ILE A 419 -13.21 -17.39 21.81
N GLU A 420 -12.93 -18.22 22.81
CA GLU A 420 -12.65 -19.64 22.59
C GLU A 420 -13.84 -20.41 22.00
N GLN A 421 -15.07 -19.92 22.21
CA GLN A 421 -16.30 -20.51 21.67
C GLN A 421 -16.67 -19.98 20.29
N ALA A 422 -16.01 -18.91 19.82
CA ALA A 422 -16.34 -18.26 18.56
C ALA A 422 -15.40 -18.68 17.42
N GLU A 423 -15.98 -18.86 16.23
CA GLU A 423 -15.21 -19.06 15.00
C GLU A 423 -14.50 -17.76 14.61
N TYR A 424 -15.23 -16.66 14.60
CA TYR A 424 -14.73 -15.33 14.28
C TYR A 424 -14.46 -14.51 15.55
N THR A 425 -13.34 -13.82 15.60
CA THR A 425 -12.98 -12.93 16.70
C THR A 425 -12.34 -11.67 16.17
N LEU A 426 -12.83 -10.53 16.63
CA LEU A 426 -12.32 -9.23 16.26
C LEU A 426 -12.00 -8.43 17.52
N TYR A 427 -10.74 -8.05 17.69
CA TYR A 427 -10.31 -7.06 18.67
C TYR A 427 -10.17 -5.70 17.98
N MET A 428 -10.61 -4.62 18.63
CA MET A 428 -10.57 -3.25 18.08
C MET A 428 -10.05 -2.22 19.08
#